data_AF-A0A8T5F3E3-F1
#
_entry.id   AF-A0A8T5F3E3-F1
#
_cell.length_a   1.000
_cell.length_b   1.000
_cell.length_c   1.000
_cell.angle_alpha   90.00
_cell.angle_beta   90.00
_cell.angle_gamma   90.00
#
_symmetry.space_group_name_H-M   'P 1'
#
loop_
_entity.id
_entity.type
_entity.pdbx_description
1 polymer ?
#
loop_
_entity_poly.entity_id
_entity_poly.type
_entity_poly.pdbx_seq_one_letter_code
_entity_poly.pdbx_strand_id
1 'polypeptide(L)' 'MVDASVKLDSELKKEIEEYLSKGKNRIEFPSVKNFVDKAVLKYLREVRNERKK' A
#
# COMPACT_ATOMS: atom_id res chain seq x y z
N MET A 1 -4.43 -18.39 -5.59
CA MET A 1 -4.31 -16.96 -5.22
C MET A 1 -4.09 -16.19 -6.50
N VAL A 2 -4.93 -15.21 -6.83
CA VAL A 2 -4.74 -14.37 -8.02
C VAL A 2 -3.75 -13.27 -7.61
N ASP A 3 -2.52 -13.33 -8.11
CA ASP A 3 -1.53 -12.28 -7.88
C ASP A 3 -1.72 -11.20 -8.95
N ALA A 4 -2.20 -10.03 -8.55
CA ALA A 4 -2.29 -8.88 -9.44
C ALA A 4 -0.95 -8.15 -9.44
N SER A 5 -0.27 -8.14 -10.58
CA SER A 5 0.98 -7.38 -10.76
C SER A 5 0.65 -5.93 -11.07
N VAL A 6 1.03 -5.02 -10.18
CA VAL A 6 0.87 -3.57 -10.38
C VAL A 6 2.21 -2.98 -10.81
N LYS A 7 2.23 -2.32 -11.96
CA LYS A 7 3.38 -1.51 -12.39
C LYS A 7 3.27 -0.14 -11.73
N LEU A 8 4.21 0.17 -10.84
CA LEU A 8 4.39 1.49 -10.27
C LEU A 8 5.38 2.27 -11.14
N ASP A 9 5.12 3.56 -11.30
CA ASP A 9 6.13 4.47 -11.82
C ASP A 9 7.36 4.52 -10.88
N SER A 10 8.52 4.84 -11.46
CA SER A 10 9.80 4.83 -10.75
C SER A 10 9.89 5.88 -9.64
N GLU A 11 9.28 7.06 -9.82
CA GLU A 11 9.25 8.11 -8.81
C GLU A 11 8.38 7.69 -7.62
N LEU A 12 7.16 7.21 -7.91
CA LEU A 12 6.24 6.74 -6.89
C LEU A 12 6.82 5.55 -6.10
N LYS A 13 7.52 4.64 -6.78
CA LYS A 13 8.21 3.53 -6.11
C LYS A 13 9.28 4.04 -5.14
N LYS A 14 10.09 5.03 -5.54
CA LYS A 14 11.12 5.62 -4.68
C LYS A 14 10.51 6.27 -3.45
N GLU A 15 9.45 7.05 -3.61
CA GLU A 15 8.75 7.67 -2.48
C GLU A 15 8.26 6.63 -1.46
N ILE A 16 7.72 5.51 -1.95
CA ILE A 16 7.29 4.41 -1.08
C ILE A 16 8.52 3.79 -0.39
N GLU A 17 9.59 3.51 -1.12
CA GLU A 17 10.82 2.94 -0.54
C GLU A 17 11.44 3.85 0.53
N GLU A 18 11.43 5.16 0.33
CA GLU A 18 11.87 6.16 1.32
C GLU A 18 10.96 6.20 2.54
N TYR A 19 9.65 6.11 2.35
CA TYR A 19 8.67 6.05 3.43
C TYR A 19 8.85 4.78 4.28
N LEU A 20 9.10 3.65 3.63
CA LEU A 20 9.32 2.35 4.25
C LEU A 20 10.67 2.26 4.97
N SER A 21 11.67 3.00 4.52
CA SER A 21 13.00 3.03 5.14
C SER A 21 13.03 3.73 6.50
N LYS A 22 11.96 4.41 6.90
CA LYS A 22 11.88 5.14 8.18
C LYS A 22 11.31 4.28 9.31
N GLY A 23 12.20 3.79 10.19
CA GLY A 23 11.86 3.29 11.53
C GLY A 23 10.79 2.19 11.56
N LYS A 24 9.69 2.43 12.30
CA LYS A 24 8.61 1.45 12.56
C LYS A 24 7.87 1.01 11.30
N ASN A 25 7.92 1.79 10.21
CA ASN A 25 7.20 1.49 8.96
C ASN A 25 7.74 0.22 8.29
N ARG A 26 9.03 -0.07 8.39
CA ARG A 26 9.63 -1.29 7.83
C ARG A 26 9.11 -2.57 8.48
N ILE A 27 8.75 -2.51 9.76
CA ILE A 27 8.21 -3.64 10.52
C ILE A 27 6.76 -3.90 10.09
N GLU A 28 5.98 -2.83 9.91
CA GLU A 28 4.58 -2.94 9.51
C GLU A 28 4.40 -3.30 8.02
N PHE A 29 5.35 -2.88 7.18
CA PHE A 29 5.33 -3.03 5.73
C PHE A 29 6.67 -3.56 5.22
N PRO A 30 6.86 -4.90 5.17
CA PRO A 30 8.13 -5.51 4.79
C PRO A 30 8.49 -5.35 3.31
N SER A 31 7.55 -4.92 2.47
CA SER A 31 7.77 -4.70 1.03
C SER A 31 6.84 -3.63 0.48
N VAL A 32 7.24 -3.03 -0.64
CA VAL A 32 6.42 -2.08 -1.43
C VAL A 32 5.06 -2.71 -1.77
N LYS A 33 5.04 -3.98 -2.19
CA LYS A 33 3.81 -4.71 -2.48
C LYS A 33 2.89 -4.78 -1.26
N ASN A 34 3.43 -5.13 -0.09
CA ASN A 34 2.64 -5.23 1.14
C ASN A 34 2.03 -3.88 1.54
N PHE A 35 2.81 -2.81 1.39
CA PHE A 35 2.34 -1.44 1.63
C PHE A 35 1.17 -1.08 0.71
N VAL A 36 1.34 -1.25 -0.61
CA VAL A 36 0.30 -0.95 -1.60
C VAL A 36 -0.95 -1.79 -1.36
N ASP A 37 -0.80 -3.10 -1.15
CA ASP A 37 -1.93 -4.00 -0.89
C ASP A 37 -2.72 -3.56 0.35
N LYS A 38 -2.04 -3.25 1.47
CA LYS A 38 -2.70 -2.78 2.70
C LYS A 38 -3.38 -1.41 2.52
N ALA A 39 -2.72 -0.48 1.84
CA ALA A 39 -3.25 0.86 1.58
C ALA A 39 -4.54 0.78 0.76
N VAL A 40 -4.53 0.00 -0.32
CA VAL A 40 -5.71 -0.20 -1.18
C VAL A 40 -6.85 -0.88 -0.42
N LEU A 41 -6.55 -1.92 0.36
CA LEU A 41 -7.57 -2.61 1.16
C LEU A 41 -8.20 -1.69 2.22
N LYS A 42 -7.41 -0.81 2.84
CA LYS A 42 -7.91 0.19 3.79
C LYS A 42 -8.84 1.17 3.09
N TYR A 43 -8.39 1.76 1.98
CA TYR A 43 -9.18 2.70 1.18
C TYR A 43 -10.52 2.09 0.76
N LEU A 44 -10.53 0.87 0.23
CA LEU A 44 -11.76 0.21 -0.21
C LEU A 44 -12.74 -0.07 0.95
N ARG A 45 -12.23 -0.34 2.17
CA ARG A 45 -13.07 -0.50 3.36
C ARG A 45 -13.71 0.83 3.76
N GLU A 46 -12.95 1.92 3.72
CA GLU A 46 -13.43 3.27 4.02
C GLU A 46 -14.54 3.68 3.04
N VAL A 47 -14.28 3.57 1.72
CA VAL A 47 -15.27 3.84 0.67
C VAL A 47 -16.53 2.98 0.83
N ARG A 48 -16.38 1.70 1.18
CA ARG A 48 -17.53 0.80 1.40
C ARG A 48 -18.37 1.25 2.60
N ASN A 49 -17.73 1.74 3.66
CA ASN A 49 -18.42 2.24 4.85
C ASN A 49 -19.13 3.57 4.56
N GLU A 50 -18.51 4.47 3.79
CA GLU A 50 -19.15 5.72 3.33
C GLU A 50 -20.40 5.45 2.48
N ARG A 51 -20.35 4.46 1.57
CA ARG A 51 -21.51 4.08 0.74
C ARG A 51 -22.66 3.41 1.49
N LYS A 52 -22.41 2.93 2.71
CA LYS A 52 -23.43 2.29 3.56
C LYS A 52 -24.12 3.27 4.51
N LYS A 53 -23.64 4.51 4.55
CA LYS A 53 -24.16 5.59 5.39
C LYS A 53 -25.12 6.46 4.57
#